data_AF-A0A947Q3C7-F1
#
_entry.id   AF-A0A947Q3C7-F1
#
_cell.length_a   1.000
_cell.length_b   1.000
_cell.length_c   1.000
_cell.angle_alpha   90.00
_cell.angle_beta   90.00
_cell.angle_gamma   90.00
#
_symmetry.space_group_name_H-M   'P 1'
#
loop_
_entity.id
_entity.type
_entity.pdbx_description
1 polymer ?
#
loop_
_entity_poly.entity_id
_entity_poly.type
_entity_poly.pdbx_seq_one_letter_code
_entity_poly.pdbx_strand_id
1 'polypeptide(L)'
;MAKVFVLGDSRTGTTTIHKYLQTLGYNSIHYYFKDSGVLEYNENLGEYKDYIKENWIKMKEFIDESGYDAFSDYPTRIFYEELMDHYKDGFFILTKRKNTKIWQESMLSFMGKHNINIDIDILTGHYERINSAIRKKSKEYGIRFCEINIDQDDKNISKKLSSLFNLERNISVGHENSSSQYNVRLWSGRTSLFDIKDGDPVSYVEKSCHPHKGTLSENGWVFLINDSSDFLEYFYGRKNWTVEEKNRAVSTLKQRRTKLEKDGILYRKYIIPEKSSVYEEYMPRVLSKIPVNKSRPAAQIEEEEFSFYSYLNDILKDVRPYGHVYFKGDSHPNWLGAYFIYHHIVETMNADMKNKHVARPPIKLSELSASLVGYKGDIAEQLPSDQKRIISTTWENISYEDIFEYTTRYELPEALSLAKKVRAGSAYSKNIKNRETLAFSMPDSNLPKAVIFRDSTSDHFIDLLAQHFSSSLFIWHNGLLYKDIIKKEKPDIVLHIQAERFFVQYKEYPVFSELFKKSN
;
A
#
# COMPACT_ATOMS: atom_id res chain seq x y z
N MET A 1 11.63 19.38 39.01
CA MET A 1 10.16 19.30 38.81
C MET A 1 9.62 18.27 39.81
N ALA A 2 8.30 18.00 39.86
CA ALA A 2 7.84 16.84 40.61
C ALA A 2 8.35 15.55 39.92
N LYS A 3 8.75 14.54 40.70
CA LYS A 3 9.28 13.29 40.14
C LYS A 3 8.18 12.52 39.39
N VAL A 4 8.56 11.83 38.31
CA VAL A 4 7.65 10.98 37.51
C VAL A 4 8.16 9.55 37.50
N PHE A 5 7.29 8.58 37.79
CA PHE A 5 7.61 7.16 37.82
C PHE A 5 6.70 6.38 36.87
N VAL A 6 7.29 5.74 35.86
CA VAL A 6 6.57 4.87 34.91
C VAL A 6 6.72 3.42 35.34
N LEU A 7 5.62 2.85 35.81
CA LEU A 7 5.53 1.52 36.45
C LEU A 7 5.15 0.41 35.47
N GLY A 8 5.20 0.70 34.18
CA GLY A 8 4.95 -0.25 33.11
C GLY A 8 5.90 -1.43 33.14
N ASP A 9 5.40 -2.60 32.77
CA ASP A 9 6.26 -3.75 32.50
C ASP A 9 6.98 -3.59 31.16
N SER A 10 7.99 -4.42 30.90
CA SER A 10 8.62 -4.46 29.59
C SER A 10 7.55 -4.73 28.52
N ARG A 11 7.75 -4.13 27.34
CA ARG A 11 6.84 -4.21 26.19
C ARG A 11 5.46 -3.55 26.38
N THR A 12 5.29 -2.71 27.40
CA THR A 12 4.03 -1.95 27.60
C THR A 12 4.06 -0.50 27.11
N GLY A 13 5.13 -0.09 26.41
CA GLY A 13 5.25 1.28 25.87
C GLY A 13 5.98 2.27 26.77
N THR A 14 6.79 1.77 27.71
CA THR A 14 7.64 2.56 28.61
C THR A 14 8.58 3.50 27.85
N THR A 15 9.18 3.06 26.73
CA THR A 15 10.00 3.89 25.83
C THR A 15 9.20 5.04 25.20
N THR A 16 7.92 4.81 24.86
CA THR A 16 7.06 5.85 24.30
C THR A 16 6.84 6.96 25.34
N ILE A 17 6.53 6.56 26.58
CA ILE A 17 6.32 7.52 27.67
C ILE A 17 7.61 8.26 28.03
N HIS A 18 8.76 7.59 28.04
CA HIS A 18 10.06 8.23 28.22
C HIS A 18 10.28 9.39 27.23
N LYS A 19 10.10 9.15 25.92
CA LYS A 19 10.23 10.20 24.89
C LYS A 19 9.21 11.31 25.07
N TYR A 20 7.97 10.97 25.41
CA TYR A 20 6.94 11.96 25.70
C TYR A 20 7.33 12.88 26.87
N LEU A 21 7.89 12.34 27.95
CA LEU A 21 8.36 13.13 29.10
C LEU A 21 9.51 14.07 28.72
N GLN A 22 10.42 13.64 27.84
CA GLN A 22 11.46 14.53 27.29
C GLN A 22 10.85 15.69 26.51
N THR A 23 9.79 15.46 25.72
CA THR A 23 9.07 16.54 25.01
C THR A 23 8.40 17.52 25.99
N LEU A 24 7.98 17.06 27.16
CA LEU A 24 7.48 17.93 28.24
C LEU A 24 8.59 18.69 28.98
N GLY A 25 9.86 18.47 28.64
CA GLY A 25 11.01 19.11 29.28
C GLY A 25 11.52 18.41 30.53
N TYR A 26 11.04 17.20 30.84
CA TYR A 26 11.61 16.41 31.94
C TYR A 26 12.97 15.84 31.54
N ASN A 27 13.94 15.91 32.46
CA ASN A 27 15.15 15.10 32.36
C ASN A 27 14.80 13.64 32.68
N SER A 28 14.50 12.85 31.65
CA SER A 28 14.03 11.47 31.80
C SER A 28 15.13 10.44 31.53
N ILE A 29 15.15 9.37 32.32
CA ILE A 29 15.97 8.17 32.11
C ILE A 29 15.09 6.93 31.85
N HIS A 30 15.61 5.99 31.07
CA HIS A 30 14.93 4.77 30.63
C HIS A 30 15.85 3.57 30.74
N TYR A 31 15.38 2.50 31.41
CA TYR A 31 16.14 1.27 31.68
C TYR A 31 17.53 1.55 32.30
N TYR A 32 17.56 1.64 33.63
CA TYR A 32 18.69 2.22 34.38
C TYR A 32 19.17 1.35 35.56
N PHE A 33 19.12 0.02 35.39
CA PHE A 33 19.67 -0.92 36.37
C PHE A 33 21.14 -0.65 36.67
N LYS A 34 21.95 -0.47 35.61
CA LYS A 34 23.38 -0.22 35.74
C LYS A 34 23.67 1.11 36.42
N ASP A 35 22.93 2.15 36.07
CA ASP A 35 23.14 3.50 36.58
C ASP A 35 22.73 3.62 38.06
N SER A 36 21.66 2.95 38.46
CA SER A 36 21.16 2.97 39.85
C SER A 36 21.97 2.10 40.82
N GLY A 37 22.85 1.24 40.33
CA GLY A 37 23.59 0.28 41.17
C GLY A 37 22.71 -0.81 41.81
N VAL A 38 21.43 -0.86 41.46
CA VAL A 38 20.50 -1.92 41.84
C VAL A 38 21.00 -3.24 41.24
N LEU A 39 21.20 -4.23 42.09
CA LEU A 39 21.59 -5.57 41.66
C LEU A 39 20.37 -6.31 41.15
N GLU A 40 20.50 -7.05 40.05
CA GLU A 40 19.46 -7.98 39.60
C GLU A 40 19.30 -9.13 40.60
N TYR A 41 18.06 -9.58 40.79
CA TYR A 41 17.78 -10.69 41.70
C TYR A 41 18.49 -11.96 41.23
N ASN A 42 19.20 -12.61 42.16
CA ASN A 42 19.85 -13.89 41.99
C ASN A 42 19.44 -14.76 43.18
N GLU A 43 19.10 -16.02 42.94
CA GLU A 43 18.67 -16.98 43.97
C GLU A 43 19.71 -17.17 45.09
N ASN A 44 20.96 -16.77 44.85
CA ASN A 44 22.04 -16.78 45.84
C ASN A 44 22.06 -15.55 46.79
N LEU A 45 21.14 -14.59 46.66
CA LEU A 45 21.11 -13.32 47.44
C LEU A 45 20.22 -13.35 48.69
N GLY A 46 19.69 -14.51 49.11
CA GLY A 46 18.87 -14.63 50.33
C GLY A 46 17.36 -14.41 50.11
N GLU A 47 16.62 -14.08 51.18
CA GLU A 47 15.17 -13.85 51.08
C GLU A 47 14.84 -12.61 50.22
N TYR A 48 13.80 -12.68 49.38
CA TYR A 48 13.37 -11.58 48.50
C TYR A 48 13.15 -10.25 49.23
N LYS A 49 12.79 -10.28 50.51
CA LYS A 49 12.61 -9.08 51.35
C LYS A 49 13.93 -8.37 51.65
N ASP A 50 15.00 -9.12 51.89
CA ASP A 50 16.33 -8.55 52.16
C ASP A 50 16.90 -7.92 50.88
N TYR A 51 16.68 -8.58 49.73
CA TYR A 51 17.00 -8.04 48.40
C TYR A 51 16.33 -6.68 48.13
N ILE A 52 15.01 -6.56 48.39
CA ILE A 52 14.29 -5.30 48.18
C ILE A 52 14.81 -4.20 49.11
N LYS A 53 15.04 -4.53 50.39
CA LYS A 53 15.49 -3.57 51.38
C LYS A 53 16.86 -2.98 51.06
N GLU A 54 17.82 -3.81 50.65
CA GLU A 54 19.16 -3.36 50.28
C GLU A 54 19.16 -2.55 48.98
N ASN A 55 18.45 -3.01 47.96
CA ASN A 55 18.41 -2.31 46.68
C ASN A 55 17.57 -1.04 46.71
N TRP A 56 16.58 -0.94 47.61
CA TRP A 56 15.80 0.28 47.77
C TRP A 56 16.68 1.46 48.22
N ILE A 57 17.67 1.23 49.09
CA ILE A 57 18.60 2.27 49.54
C ILE A 57 19.33 2.87 48.33
N LYS A 58 19.91 2.02 47.49
CA LYS A 58 20.62 2.45 46.27
C LYS A 58 19.71 3.14 45.27
N MET A 59 18.52 2.57 45.06
CA MET A 59 17.51 3.13 44.17
C MET A 59 17.10 4.54 44.61
N LYS A 60 16.87 4.73 45.91
CA LYS A 60 16.50 6.02 46.50
C LYS A 60 17.63 7.04 46.34
N GLU A 61 18.85 6.68 46.75
CA GLU A 61 20.04 7.55 46.60
C GLU A 61 20.21 8.00 45.15
N PHE A 62 20.09 7.07 44.19
CA PHE A 62 20.16 7.40 42.77
C PHE A 62 19.06 8.37 42.32
N ILE A 63 17.80 8.16 42.71
CA ILE A 63 16.69 9.06 42.33
C ILE A 63 16.90 10.47 42.88
N ASP A 64 17.41 10.58 44.11
CA ASP A 64 17.61 11.86 44.79
C ASP A 64 18.81 12.63 44.21
N GLU A 65 19.88 11.93 43.82
CA GLU A 65 21.16 12.57 43.46
C GLU A 65 21.44 12.64 41.95
N SER A 66 20.80 11.82 41.11
CA SER A 66 21.12 11.69 39.68
C SER A 66 20.74 12.90 38.80
N GLY A 67 19.95 13.84 39.33
CA GLY A 67 19.46 14.99 38.55
C GLY A 67 18.36 14.65 37.52
N TYR A 68 17.89 13.41 37.45
CA TYR A 68 16.72 13.03 36.65
C TYR A 68 15.41 13.35 37.38
N ASP A 69 14.42 13.85 36.64
CA ASP A 69 13.07 14.11 37.16
C ASP A 69 12.08 13.00 36.79
N ALA A 70 12.42 12.14 35.82
CA ALA A 70 11.50 11.12 35.30
C ALA A 70 12.18 9.77 35.08
N PHE A 71 11.62 8.73 35.67
CA PHE A 71 12.18 7.39 35.69
C PHE A 71 11.22 6.40 35.04
N SER A 72 11.71 5.68 34.05
CA SER A 72 10.88 4.76 33.26
C SER A 72 11.54 3.42 33.03
N ASP A 73 10.71 2.39 32.92
CA ASP A 73 11.15 1.00 32.78
C ASP A 73 11.87 0.49 34.04
N TYR A 74 12.55 -0.65 33.95
CA TYR A 74 13.26 -1.21 35.08
C TYR A 74 14.45 -0.36 35.54
N PRO A 75 14.72 -0.28 36.86
CA PRO A 75 14.08 -1.04 37.95
C PRO A 75 12.79 -0.45 38.54
N THR A 76 12.25 0.66 38.02
CA THR A 76 11.13 1.43 38.62
C THR A 76 9.97 0.57 39.09
N ARG A 77 9.53 -0.38 38.27
CA ARG A 77 8.37 -1.25 38.55
C ARG A 77 8.57 -2.17 39.76
N ILE A 78 9.81 -2.54 40.06
CA ILE A 78 10.12 -3.45 41.18
C ILE A 78 9.79 -2.77 42.51
N PHE A 79 10.11 -1.48 42.63
CA PHE A 79 9.97 -0.67 43.84
C PHE A 79 8.68 0.15 43.87
N TYR A 80 7.62 -0.32 43.20
CA TYR A 80 6.40 0.49 43.04
C TYR A 80 5.78 0.88 44.39
N GLU A 81 5.86 0.04 45.42
CA GLU A 81 5.28 0.32 46.72
C GLU A 81 6.12 1.35 47.49
N GLU A 82 7.44 1.16 47.53
CA GLU A 82 8.39 2.06 48.18
C GLU A 82 8.41 3.45 47.53
N LEU A 83 8.33 3.51 46.20
CA LEU A 83 8.24 4.76 45.46
C LEU A 83 6.96 5.52 45.80
N MET A 84 5.82 4.83 45.90
CA MET A 84 4.53 5.45 46.24
C MET A 84 4.50 5.96 47.68
N ASP A 85 5.07 5.22 48.62
CA ASP A 85 5.13 5.62 50.01
C ASP A 85 6.10 6.80 50.23
N HIS A 86 7.26 6.78 49.56
CA HIS A 86 8.30 7.80 49.77
C HIS A 86 8.05 9.10 48.98
N TYR A 87 7.69 9.00 47.70
CA TYR A 87 7.51 10.15 46.81
C TYR A 87 6.02 10.48 46.63
N LYS A 88 5.36 10.90 47.71
CA LYS A 88 3.90 11.17 47.72
C LYS A 88 3.48 12.27 46.75
N ASP A 89 4.36 13.27 46.57
CA ASP A 89 4.20 14.33 45.58
C ASP A 89 4.71 13.91 44.19
N GLY A 90 4.92 12.61 43.92
CA GLY A 90 5.29 12.12 42.59
C GLY A 90 4.07 12.02 41.65
N PHE A 91 4.35 11.85 40.36
CA PHE A 91 3.39 11.39 39.35
C PHE A 91 3.68 9.93 39.00
N PHE A 92 2.65 9.09 38.96
CA PHE A 92 2.80 7.66 38.74
C PHE A 92 1.99 7.21 37.52
N ILE A 93 2.63 6.53 36.59
CA ILE A 93 2.03 6.11 35.32
C ILE A 93 2.17 4.60 35.18
N LEU A 94 1.05 3.87 35.18
CA LEU A 94 1.04 2.46 34.81
C LEU A 94 0.73 2.32 33.32
N THR A 95 1.72 1.90 32.52
CA THR A 95 1.48 1.55 31.11
C THR A 95 1.14 0.07 30.97
N LYS A 96 0.20 -0.23 30.07
CA LYS A 96 -0.22 -1.59 29.72
C LYS A 96 -0.58 -1.70 28.24
N ARG A 97 -0.73 -2.94 27.79
CA ARG A 97 -1.39 -3.29 26.52
C ARG A 97 -2.90 -3.38 26.68
N LYS A 98 -3.61 -3.52 25.56
CA LYS A 98 -5.08 -3.67 25.48
C LYS A 98 -5.58 -4.86 26.29
N ASN A 99 -4.85 -5.97 26.28
CA ASN A 99 -5.11 -7.14 27.12
C ASN A 99 -3.80 -7.93 27.34
N THR A 100 -3.85 -8.90 28.25
CA THR A 100 -2.72 -9.76 28.59
C THR A 100 -2.19 -10.52 27.38
N LYS A 101 -3.06 -11.02 26.50
CA LYS A 101 -2.67 -11.77 25.30
C LYS A 101 -1.77 -10.94 24.35
N ILE A 102 -2.15 -9.70 24.07
CA ILE A 102 -1.35 -8.80 23.23
C ILE A 102 0.00 -8.50 23.87
N TRP A 103 0.04 -8.37 25.21
CA TRP A 103 1.31 -8.24 25.93
C TRP A 103 2.18 -9.50 25.79
N GLN A 104 1.60 -10.70 25.93
CA GLN A 104 2.31 -11.98 25.75
C GLN A 104 2.94 -12.08 24.36
N GLU A 105 2.16 -11.80 23.31
CA GLU A 105 2.63 -11.82 21.92
C GLU A 105 3.79 -10.83 21.72
N SER A 106 3.71 -9.64 22.31
CA SER A 106 4.79 -8.64 22.25
C SER A 106 6.05 -9.06 23.00
N MET A 107 5.89 -9.75 24.12
CA MET A 107 6.98 -10.26 24.95
C MET A 107 7.72 -11.40 24.25
N LEU A 108 6.98 -12.42 23.78
CA LEU A 108 7.52 -13.54 23.02
C LEU A 108 8.26 -13.08 21.77
N SER A 109 7.66 -12.15 21.02
CA SER A 109 8.30 -11.60 19.81
C SER A 109 9.60 -10.86 20.12
N PHE A 110 9.66 -10.09 21.21
CA PHE A 110 10.85 -9.34 21.57
C PHE A 110 11.96 -10.22 22.12
N MET A 111 11.65 -11.10 23.07
CA MET A 111 12.64 -12.01 23.67
C MET A 111 13.17 -13.02 22.65
N GLY A 112 12.29 -13.51 21.75
CA GLY A 112 12.69 -14.39 20.66
C GLY A 112 13.70 -13.76 19.70
N LYS A 113 13.63 -12.45 19.43
CA LYS A 113 14.64 -11.73 18.62
C LYS A 113 16.03 -11.71 19.26
N HIS A 114 16.10 -11.87 20.58
CA HIS A 114 17.34 -11.91 21.35
C HIS A 114 17.72 -13.34 21.76
N ASN A 115 17.07 -14.37 21.19
CA ASN A 115 17.25 -15.78 21.56
C ASN A 115 17.07 -16.06 23.06
N ILE A 116 16.23 -15.28 23.75
CA ILE A 116 15.90 -15.48 25.15
C ILE A 116 14.63 -16.32 25.22
N ASN A 117 14.72 -17.52 25.80
CA ASN A 117 13.57 -18.37 26.06
C ASN A 117 12.93 -17.96 27.41
N ILE A 118 11.62 -17.73 27.41
CA ILE A 118 10.89 -17.25 28.59
C ILE A 118 9.73 -18.19 28.90
N ASP A 119 9.49 -18.43 30.19
CA ASP A 119 8.23 -19.04 30.64
C ASP A 119 7.14 -17.96 30.67
N ILE A 120 6.36 -17.91 29.59
CA ILE A 120 5.37 -16.86 29.41
C ILE A 120 4.20 -16.98 30.40
N ASP A 121 3.90 -18.17 30.90
CA ASP A 121 2.78 -18.40 31.82
C ASP A 121 3.13 -17.90 33.22
N ILE A 122 4.34 -18.19 33.70
CA ILE A 122 4.86 -17.64 34.97
C ILE A 122 4.92 -16.11 34.90
N LEU A 123 5.50 -15.56 33.82
CA LEU A 123 5.58 -14.11 33.62
C LEU A 123 4.21 -13.45 33.56
N THR A 124 3.22 -14.12 32.96
CA THR A 124 1.83 -13.64 32.91
C THR A 124 1.24 -13.52 34.32
N GLY A 125 1.40 -14.55 35.14
CA GLY A 125 0.94 -14.52 36.53
C GLY A 125 1.57 -13.37 37.33
N HIS A 126 2.87 -13.11 37.15
CA HIS A 126 3.55 -11.98 37.77
C HIS A 126 3.04 -10.63 37.26
N TYR A 127 2.91 -10.47 35.95
CA TYR A 127 2.42 -9.24 35.31
C TYR A 127 1.04 -8.83 35.82
N GLU A 128 0.10 -9.77 35.88
CA GLU A 128 -1.27 -9.51 36.34
C GLU A 128 -1.33 -9.20 37.83
N ARG A 129 -0.61 -9.98 38.66
CA ARG A 129 -0.52 -9.77 40.10
C ARG A 129 0.07 -8.40 40.44
N ILE A 130 1.19 -8.02 39.84
CA ILE A 130 1.86 -6.75 40.10
C ILE A 130 1.00 -5.58 39.61
N ASN A 131 0.37 -5.68 38.43
CA ASN A 131 -0.54 -4.63 37.97
C ASN A 131 -1.75 -4.45 38.89
N SER A 132 -2.29 -5.55 39.44
CA SER A 132 -3.36 -5.49 40.44
C SER A 132 -2.88 -4.80 41.73
N ALA A 133 -1.68 -5.15 42.21
CA ALA A 133 -1.08 -4.57 43.40
C ALA A 133 -0.81 -3.06 43.25
N ILE A 134 -0.23 -2.63 42.12
CA ILE A 134 -0.02 -1.22 41.79
C ILE A 134 -1.33 -0.43 41.85
N ARG A 135 -2.43 -0.95 41.27
CA ARG A 135 -3.74 -0.28 41.32
C ARG A 135 -4.33 -0.21 42.72
N LYS A 136 -4.11 -1.24 43.53
CA LYS A 136 -4.58 -1.27 44.92
C LYS A 136 -3.82 -0.24 45.75
N LYS A 137 -2.49 -0.27 45.67
CA LYS A 137 -1.60 0.60 46.44
C LYS A 137 -1.71 2.06 46.03
N SER A 138 -1.88 2.36 44.74
CA SER A 138 -2.10 3.74 44.30
C SER A 138 -3.36 4.38 44.92
N LYS A 139 -4.42 3.59 45.10
CA LYS A 139 -5.63 4.04 45.81
C LYS A 139 -5.41 4.18 47.31
N GLU A 140 -4.71 3.22 47.91
CA GLU A 140 -4.39 3.20 49.35
C GLU A 140 -3.57 4.42 49.78
N TYR A 141 -2.54 4.77 48.99
CA TYR A 141 -1.67 5.91 49.27
C TYR A 141 -2.21 7.26 48.78
N GLY A 142 -3.25 7.28 47.95
CA GLY A 142 -3.85 8.51 47.43
C GLY A 142 -2.93 9.34 46.52
N ILE A 143 -2.01 8.69 45.80
CA ILE A 143 -1.02 9.33 44.93
C ILE A 143 -1.62 9.85 43.62
N ARG A 144 -0.86 10.71 42.92
CA ARG A 144 -1.21 11.16 41.56
C ARG A 144 -0.92 10.06 40.54
N PHE A 145 -1.93 9.26 40.22
CA PHE A 145 -1.79 8.06 39.40
C PHE A 145 -2.63 8.11 38.11
N CYS A 146 -2.08 7.61 37.01
CA CYS A 146 -2.87 7.31 35.80
C CYS A 146 -2.50 5.95 35.18
N GLU A 147 -3.49 5.34 34.51
CA GLU A 147 -3.30 4.09 33.77
C GLU A 147 -3.49 4.32 32.26
N ILE A 148 -2.49 3.91 31.48
CA ILE A 148 -2.39 4.11 30.05
C ILE A 148 -2.40 2.77 29.34
N ASN A 149 -3.31 2.62 28.39
CA ASN A 149 -3.25 1.55 27.41
C ASN A 149 -2.54 2.09 26.16
N ILE A 150 -1.35 1.59 25.85
CA ILE A 150 -0.54 2.06 24.72
C ILE A 150 -1.12 1.69 23.36
N ASP A 151 -2.06 0.74 23.31
CA ASP A 151 -2.74 0.33 22.07
C ASP A 151 -4.02 1.13 21.80
N GLN A 152 -4.33 2.15 22.61
CA GLN A 152 -5.38 3.14 22.32
C GLN A 152 -4.84 4.26 21.42
N ASP A 153 -5.74 5.04 20.81
CA ASP A 153 -5.34 6.17 19.98
C ASP A 153 -4.56 7.23 20.77
N ASP A 154 -3.62 7.87 20.08
CA ASP A 154 -2.74 8.90 20.67
C ASP A 154 -3.52 10.02 21.36
N LYS A 155 -4.73 10.36 20.87
CA LYS A 155 -5.52 11.49 21.40
C LYS A 155 -6.03 11.18 22.80
N ASN A 156 -6.52 9.96 23.03
CA ASN A 156 -6.97 9.50 24.34
C ASN A 156 -5.82 9.37 25.34
N ILE A 157 -4.66 8.86 24.89
CA ILE A 157 -3.47 8.80 25.76
C ILE A 157 -3.00 10.21 26.13
N SER A 158 -2.91 11.10 25.14
CA SER A 158 -2.51 12.51 25.34
C SER A 158 -3.43 13.22 26.33
N LYS A 159 -4.75 12.99 26.25
CA LYS A 159 -5.72 13.57 27.18
C LYS A 159 -5.50 13.11 28.62
N LYS A 160 -5.25 11.81 28.84
CA LYS A 160 -4.97 11.26 30.18
C LYS A 160 -3.70 11.82 30.79
N LEU A 161 -2.63 11.89 30.00
CA LEU A 161 -1.35 12.46 30.46
C LEU A 161 -1.45 13.95 30.72
N SER A 162 -2.13 14.70 29.86
CA SER A 162 -2.35 16.14 30.05
C SER A 162 -3.19 16.42 31.29
N SER A 163 -4.18 15.57 31.56
CA SER A 163 -4.95 15.61 32.81
C SER A 163 -4.11 15.28 34.04
N LEU A 164 -3.19 14.32 33.96
CA LEU A 164 -2.31 13.97 35.08
C LEU A 164 -1.36 15.13 35.40
N PHE A 165 -0.78 15.75 34.37
CA PHE A 165 0.22 16.80 34.51
C PHE A 165 -0.36 18.23 34.58
N ASN A 166 -1.69 18.39 34.50
CA ASN A 166 -2.37 19.69 34.42
C ASN A 166 -1.84 20.59 33.29
N LEU A 167 -1.64 20.03 32.09
CA LEU A 167 -1.13 20.78 30.94
C LEU A 167 -2.24 21.62 30.29
N GLU A 168 -1.91 22.86 29.91
CA GLU A 168 -2.84 23.75 29.19
C GLU A 168 -3.21 23.24 27.78
N ARG A 169 -2.36 22.40 27.18
CA ARG A 169 -2.54 21.84 25.84
C ARG A 169 -2.19 20.35 25.80
N ASN A 170 -2.93 19.61 24.97
CA ASN A 170 -2.64 18.20 24.73
C ASN A 170 -1.38 18.05 23.85
N ILE A 171 -0.37 17.37 24.37
CA ILE A 171 0.86 17.03 23.64
C ILE A 171 0.78 15.57 23.18
N SER A 172 1.15 15.28 21.93
CA SER A 172 1.01 13.95 21.32
C SER A 172 2.09 12.97 21.79
N VAL A 173 1.68 11.73 22.07
CA VAL A 173 2.54 10.66 22.59
C VAL A 173 3.28 9.88 21.48
N GLY A 174 2.90 10.09 20.21
CA GLY A 174 3.42 9.37 19.03
C GLY A 174 4.84 9.73 18.55
N HIS A 175 5.69 10.30 19.41
CA HIS A 175 7.04 10.77 19.05
C HIS A 175 8.06 9.64 18.77
N GLU A 176 7.70 8.36 18.88
CA GLU A 176 8.65 7.27 18.68
C GLU A 176 9.30 7.24 17.29
N ASN A 177 8.60 7.77 16.28
CA ASN A 177 9.08 7.84 14.89
C ASN A 177 9.49 9.25 14.45
N SER A 178 9.50 10.24 15.33
CA SER A 178 10.01 11.57 14.98
C SER A 178 11.36 11.79 15.64
N SER A 179 12.43 11.91 14.85
CA SER A 179 13.64 12.55 15.36
C SER A 179 13.40 14.06 15.44
N SER A 180 14.24 14.79 16.16
CA SER A 180 14.26 16.27 16.11
C SER A 180 14.51 16.82 14.70
N GLN A 181 14.93 15.97 13.75
CA GLN A 181 15.20 16.31 12.36
C GLN A 181 14.04 15.97 11.41
N TYR A 182 13.22 14.94 11.71
CA TYR A 182 12.17 14.47 10.81
C TYR A 182 10.94 13.99 11.58
N ASN A 183 9.76 14.55 11.28
CA ASN A 183 8.48 14.08 11.80
C ASN A 183 7.90 13.00 10.89
N VAL A 184 8.07 11.73 11.26
CA VAL A 184 7.73 10.59 10.40
C VAL A 184 6.36 9.98 10.81
N ARG A 185 5.40 10.83 11.21
CA ARG A 185 4.10 10.39 11.77
C ARG A 185 3.31 9.45 10.85
N LEU A 186 3.35 9.63 9.52
CA LEU A 186 2.68 8.71 8.59
C LEU A 186 3.36 7.35 8.43
N TRP A 187 4.66 7.25 8.72
CA TRP A 187 5.37 5.97 8.66
C TRP A 187 5.41 5.28 10.03
N SER A 188 4.64 5.82 10.99
CA SER A 188 4.29 5.09 12.19
C SER A 188 3.36 3.95 11.83
N GLY A 189 3.79 2.73 12.12
CA GLY A 189 2.91 1.55 12.12
C GLY A 189 1.69 1.69 13.06
N ARG A 190 1.55 2.80 13.81
CA ARG A 190 0.39 3.12 14.66
C ARG A 190 -0.65 4.02 13.98
N THR A 191 -0.33 4.70 12.89
CA THR A 191 -1.31 5.55 12.20
C THR A 191 -2.20 4.71 11.30
N SER A 192 -3.52 4.80 11.48
CA SER A 192 -4.53 4.20 10.61
C SER A 192 -5.33 5.33 9.96
N LEU A 193 -5.52 5.28 8.65
CA LEU A 193 -6.42 6.20 7.93
C LEU A 193 -7.88 5.78 8.08
N PHE A 194 -8.10 4.49 8.30
CA PHE A 194 -9.42 3.89 8.49
C PHE A 194 -9.45 3.18 9.84
N ASP A 195 -10.37 3.57 10.72
CA ASP A 195 -10.56 2.95 12.04
C ASP A 195 -11.98 2.38 12.14
N ILE A 196 -12.12 1.12 11.71
CA ILE A 196 -13.37 0.37 11.84
C ILE A 196 -13.31 -0.49 13.10
N LYS A 197 -14.30 -0.34 13.98
CA LYS A 197 -14.44 -1.18 15.19
C LYS A 197 -15.12 -2.51 14.89
N ASP A 198 -16.22 -2.44 14.14
CA ASP A 198 -17.04 -3.59 13.73
C ASP A 198 -17.65 -3.31 12.35
N GLY A 199 -17.99 -4.38 11.62
CA GLY A 199 -18.63 -4.29 10.30
C GLY A 199 -17.71 -4.64 9.15
N ASP A 200 -18.15 -4.28 7.94
CA ASP A 200 -17.51 -4.69 6.71
C ASP A 200 -16.43 -3.70 6.22
N PRO A 201 -15.14 -4.07 6.17
CA PRO A 201 -14.08 -3.09 5.90
C PRO A 201 -14.09 -2.51 4.48
N VAL A 202 -14.44 -3.29 3.45
CA VAL A 202 -14.45 -2.76 2.06
C VAL A 202 -15.58 -1.74 1.92
N SER A 203 -16.80 -2.07 2.36
CA SER A 203 -17.92 -1.12 2.32
C SER A 203 -17.65 0.10 3.21
N TYR A 204 -16.91 -0.06 4.31
CA TYR A 204 -16.49 1.07 5.13
C TYR A 204 -15.53 2.00 4.37
N VAL A 205 -14.52 1.47 3.68
CA VAL A 205 -13.59 2.27 2.87
C VAL A 205 -14.33 2.99 1.73
N GLU A 206 -15.19 2.27 1.00
CA GLU A 206 -15.99 2.84 -0.10
C GLU A 206 -16.89 3.99 0.37
N LYS A 207 -17.63 3.77 1.46
CA LYS A 207 -18.50 4.80 2.07
C LYS A 207 -17.72 5.99 2.60
N SER A 208 -16.57 5.74 3.24
CA SER A 208 -15.73 6.80 3.81
C SER A 208 -15.16 7.72 2.74
N CYS A 209 -14.96 7.20 1.52
CA CYS A 209 -14.44 7.99 0.42
C CYS A 209 -15.54 8.49 -0.53
N HIS A 210 -16.79 8.05 -0.41
CA HIS A 210 -17.86 8.47 -1.34
C HIS A 210 -18.08 10.01 -1.31
N PRO A 211 -18.29 10.69 -2.46
CA PRO A 211 -18.41 10.16 -3.84
C PRO A 211 -17.07 10.07 -4.59
N HIS A 212 -15.94 10.22 -3.91
CA HIS A 212 -14.62 10.21 -4.50
C HIS A 212 -14.23 8.82 -5.01
N LYS A 213 -13.42 8.81 -6.08
CA LYS A 213 -12.93 7.59 -6.71
C LYS A 213 -11.50 7.20 -6.32
N GLY A 214 -10.95 7.85 -5.30
CA GLY A 214 -9.60 7.62 -4.82
C GLY A 214 -9.58 7.37 -3.33
N THR A 215 -8.71 6.49 -2.88
CA THR A 215 -8.37 6.30 -1.46
C THR A 215 -6.87 6.29 -1.25
N LEU A 216 -6.40 7.06 -0.28
CA LEU A 216 -5.03 7.03 0.22
C LEU A 216 -4.85 5.84 1.17
N SER A 217 -3.69 5.19 1.08
CA SER A 217 -3.24 4.19 2.06
C SER A 217 -2.16 4.75 2.97
N GLU A 218 -1.99 4.10 4.13
CA GLU A 218 -0.94 4.41 5.10
C GLU A 218 0.48 4.26 4.53
N ASN A 219 0.62 3.57 3.38
CA ASN A 219 1.89 3.37 2.69
C ASN A 219 2.20 4.47 1.66
N GLY A 220 1.38 5.51 1.57
CA GLY A 220 1.57 6.61 0.62
C GLY A 220 1.20 6.26 -0.82
N TRP A 221 0.30 5.30 -1.01
CA TRP A 221 -0.26 4.93 -2.31
C TRP A 221 -1.72 5.36 -2.40
N VAL A 222 -2.16 5.69 -3.61
CA VAL A 222 -3.55 6.03 -3.90
C VAL A 222 -4.16 4.95 -4.77
N PHE A 223 -5.31 4.40 -4.39
CA PHE A 223 -5.99 3.35 -5.16
C PHE A 223 -7.33 3.84 -5.70
N LEU A 224 -7.67 3.37 -6.90
CA LEU A 224 -8.97 3.60 -7.51
C LEU A 224 -10.02 2.78 -6.75
N ILE A 225 -11.08 3.45 -6.32
CA ILE A 225 -12.26 2.86 -5.67
C ILE A 225 -13.52 3.56 -6.19
N ASN A 226 -14.72 3.06 -5.91
CA ASN A 226 -16.00 3.71 -6.30
C ASN A 226 -16.10 4.11 -7.79
N ASP A 227 -15.32 3.49 -8.68
CA ASP A 227 -15.43 3.72 -10.11
C ASP A 227 -16.54 2.85 -10.72
N SER A 228 -17.00 3.22 -11.90
CA SER A 228 -18.09 2.58 -12.65
C SER A 228 -17.93 1.07 -12.92
N SER A 229 -16.74 0.49 -12.73
CA SER A 229 -16.51 -0.95 -12.88
C SER A 229 -16.81 -1.76 -11.62
N ASP A 230 -16.92 -1.12 -10.45
CA ASP A 230 -16.96 -1.78 -9.13
C ASP A 230 -15.84 -2.82 -8.95
N PHE A 231 -14.63 -2.55 -9.47
CA PHE A 231 -13.56 -3.55 -9.46
C PHE A 231 -13.18 -3.99 -8.04
N LEU A 232 -13.26 -3.10 -7.04
CA LEU A 232 -12.95 -3.44 -5.65
C LEU A 232 -13.84 -4.58 -5.11
N GLU A 233 -15.10 -4.61 -5.53
CA GLU A 233 -16.06 -5.66 -5.16
C GLU A 233 -15.71 -7.01 -5.81
N TYR A 234 -15.22 -7.00 -7.05
CA TYR A 234 -14.65 -8.19 -7.69
C TYR A 234 -13.34 -8.62 -7.03
N PHE A 235 -12.50 -7.64 -6.64
CA PHE A 235 -11.20 -7.86 -6.04
C PHE A 235 -11.27 -8.61 -4.70
N TYR A 236 -12.29 -8.31 -3.89
CA TYR A 236 -12.57 -9.03 -2.62
C TYR A 236 -13.68 -10.09 -2.73
N GLY A 237 -14.12 -10.45 -3.94
CA GLY A 237 -14.98 -11.61 -4.18
C GLY A 237 -16.46 -11.44 -3.84
N ARG A 238 -16.93 -10.21 -3.72
CA ARG A 238 -18.35 -9.86 -3.46
C ARG A 238 -19.18 -9.86 -4.73
N LYS A 239 -18.52 -9.58 -5.86
CA LYS A 239 -19.03 -9.82 -7.21
C LYS A 239 -18.18 -10.88 -7.88
N ASN A 240 -18.84 -11.78 -8.60
CA ASN A 240 -18.21 -12.84 -9.38
C ASN A 240 -19.00 -13.04 -10.67
N TRP A 241 -18.36 -13.60 -11.69
CA TRP A 241 -19.11 -14.15 -12.82
C TRP A 241 -19.81 -15.44 -12.43
N THR A 242 -21.03 -15.64 -12.93
CA THR A 242 -21.62 -16.99 -12.94
C THR A 242 -20.89 -17.90 -13.93
N VAL A 243 -21.13 -19.21 -13.84
CA VAL A 243 -20.56 -20.18 -14.79
C VAL A 243 -21.01 -19.87 -16.22
N GLU A 244 -22.26 -19.46 -16.41
CA GLU A 244 -22.82 -19.07 -17.71
C GLU A 244 -22.14 -17.80 -18.24
N GLU A 245 -21.89 -16.82 -17.37
CA GLU A 245 -21.17 -15.59 -17.72
C GLU A 245 -19.73 -15.86 -18.16
N LYS A 246 -19.00 -16.70 -17.41
CA LYS A 246 -17.67 -17.18 -17.80
C LYS A 246 -17.73 -17.86 -19.18
N ASN A 247 -18.67 -18.79 -19.37
CA ASN A 247 -18.82 -19.54 -20.63
C ASN A 247 -19.14 -18.61 -21.82
N ARG A 248 -19.94 -17.56 -21.62
CA ARG A 248 -20.18 -16.53 -22.65
C ARG A 248 -18.90 -15.77 -23.01
N ALA A 249 -18.10 -15.37 -22.02
CA ALA A 249 -16.82 -14.69 -22.25
C ALA A 249 -15.84 -15.59 -23.02
N VAL A 250 -15.71 -16.86 -22.62
CA VAL A 250 -14.89 -17.88 -23.29
C VAL A 250 -15.33 -18.08 -24.74
N SER A 251 -16.64 -18.29 -24.97
CA SER A 251 -17.20 -18.46 -26.32
C SER A 251 -16.91 -17.25 -27.20
N THR A 252 -17.04 -16.04 -26.65
CA THR A 252 -16.76 -14.78 -27.36
C THR A 252 -15.29 -14.68 -27.78
N LEU A 253 -14.35 -15.01 -26.90
CA LEU A 253 -12.91 -15.03 -27.20
C LEU A 253 -12.57 -16.06 -28.28
N LYS A 254 -13.06 -17.30 -28.16
CA LYS A 254 -12.86 -18.36 -29.15
C LYS A 254 -13.41 -17.96 -30.52
N GLN A 255 -14.63 -17.43 -30.57
CA GLN A 255 -15.24 -16.97 -31.83
C GLN A 255 -14.49 -15.80 -32.47
N ARG A 256 -13.96 -14.86 -31.68
CA ARG A 256 -13.10 -13.78 -32.20
C ARG A 256 -11.86 -14.35 -32.86
N ARG A 257 -11.15 -15.25 -32.16
CA ARG A 257 -9.94 -15.91 -32.67
C ARG A 257 -10.23 -16.66 -33.98
N THR A 258 -11.19 -17.58 -33.98
CA THR A 258 -11.51 -18.41 -35.16
C THR A 258 -11.94 -17.58 -36.37
N LYS A 259 -12.76 -16.53 -36.15
CA LYS A 259 -13.23 -15.69 -37.26
C LYS A 259 -12.09 -14.86 -37.87
N LEU A 260 -11.16 -14.35 -37.05
CA LEU A 260 -10.00 -13.61 -37.55
C LEU A 260 -8.99 -14.53 -38.24
N GLU A 261 -8.73 -15.71 -37.69
CA GLU A 261 -7.83 -16.70 -38.31
C GLU A 261 -8.30 -17.15 -39.68
N LYS A 262 -9.62 -17.33 -39.85
CA LYS A 262 -10.21 -17.68 -41.14
C LYS A 262 -9.90 -16.64 -42.22
N ASP A 263 -9.77 -15.37 -41.82
CA ASP A 263 -9.41 -14.27 -42.70
C ASP A 263 -7.88 -14.04 -42.78
N GLY A 264 -7.07 -14.96 -42.22
CA GLY A 264 -5.62 -14.89 -42.19
C GLY A 264 -5.04 -13.97 -41.10
N ILE A 265 -5.89 -13.37 -40.27
CA ILE A 265 -5.54 -12.33 -39.29
C ILE A 265 -5.22 -12.96 -37.93
N LEU A 266 -4.05 -12.66 -37.38
CA LEU A 266 -3.71 -13.07 -36.01
C LEU A 266 -4.46 -12.22 -34.98
N TYR A 267 -4.79 -12.82 -33.84
CA TYR A 267 -5.49 -12.13 -32.75
C TYR A 267 -4.80 -12.44 -31.45
N ARG A 268 -4.45 -11.40 -30.68
CA ARG A 268 -3.99 -11.53 -29.30
C ARG A 268 -4.76 -10.60 -28.37
N LYS A 269 -5.07 -11.10 -27.17
CA LYS A 269 -5.76 -10.39 -26.09
C LYS A 269 -4.80 -10.23 -24.92
N TYR A 270 -4.62 -8.99 -24.48
CA TYR A 270 -3.82 -8.65 -23.30
C TYR A 270 -4.70 -7.99 -22.25
N ILE A 271 -4.63 -8.47 -21.02
CA ILE A 271 -5.25 -7.85 -19.85
C ILE A 271 -4.16 -7.28 -18.96
N ILE A 272 -4.18 -5.95 -18.81
CA ILE A 272 -3.30 -5.24 -17.89
C ILE A 272 -3.97 -5.24 -16.51
N PRO A 273 -3.34 -5.81 -15.47
CA PRO A 273 -3.96 -5.95 -14.15
C PRO A 273 -4.26 -4.59 -13.52
N GLU A 274 -5.16 -4.57 -12.55
CA GLU A 274 -5.34 -3.37 -11.71
C GLU A 274 -4.19 -3.24 -10.71
N LYS A 275 -3.85 -1.98 -10.38
CA LYS A 275 -2.80 -1.66 -9.41
C LYS A 275 -3.01 -2.37 -8.07
N SER A 276 -4.26 -2.47 -7.63
CA SER A 276 -4.64 -3.17 -6.38
C SER A 276 -4.29 -4.66 -6.40
N SER A 277 -4.22 -5.30 -7.57
CA SER A 277 -3.82 -6.71 -7.70
C SER A 277 -2.30 -6.90 -7.66
N VAL A 278 -1.54 -5.94 -8.19
CA VAL A 278 -0.07 -5.99 -8.23
C VAL A 278 0.56 -5.54 -6.90
N TYR A 279 -0.10 -4.63 -6.19
CA TYR A 279 0.36 -4.02 -4.93
C TYR A 279 -0.66 -4.19 -3.80
N GLU A 280 -1.17 -5.40 -3.61
CA GLU A 280 -2.15 -5.73 -2.57
C GLU A 280 -1.65 -5.37 -1.16
N GLU A 281 -0.34 -5.48 -0.91
CA GLU A 281 0.29 -5.15 0.37
C GLU A 281 0.28 -3.65 0.68
N TYR A 282 0.06 -2.80 -0.33
CA TYR A 282 0.00 -1.35 -0.16
C TYR A 282 -1.41 -0.81 -0.05
N MET A 283 -2.43 -1.66 -0.20
CA MET A 283 -3.83 -1.30 0.05
C MET A 283 -4.03 -0.77 1.48
N PRO A 284 -5.08 0.04 1.74
CA PRO A 284 -5.40 0.50 3.08
C PRO A 284 -5.37 -0.64 4.11
N ARG A 285 -4.71 -0.42 5.24
CA ARG A 285 -4.42 -1.47 6.23
C ARG A 285 -5.66 -2.19 6.74
N VAL A 286 -6.78 -1.48 6.83
CA VAL A 286 -8.07 -2.05 7.24
C VAL A 286 -8.52 -3.21 6.33
N LEU A 287 -8.01 -3.27 5.09
CA LEU A 287 -8.27 -4.30 4.11
C LEU A 287 -7.24 -5.43 4.11
N SER A 288 -6.12 -5.30 4.84
CA SER A 288 -4.99 -6.24 4.76
C SER A 288 -5.30 -7.66 5.23
N LYS A 289 -6.37 -7.83 6.02
CA LYS A 289 -6.84 -9.12 6.53
C LYS A 289 -7.91 -9.78 5.65
N ILE A 290 -8.39 -9.07 4.63
CA ILE A 290 -9.41 -9.60 3.73
C ILE A 290 -8.69 -10.36 2.60
N PRO A 291 -8.98 -11.65 2.41
CA PRO A 291 -8.39 -12.41 1.32
C PRO A 291 -8.82 -11.82 -0.03
N VAL A 292 -7.86 -11.65 -0.93
CA VAL A 292 -8.15 -11.27 -2.32
C VAL A 292 -8.79 -12.45 -3.05
N ASN A 293 -9.77 -12.15 -3.90
CA ASN A 293 -10.41 -13.14 -4.76
C ASN A 293 -9.43 -13.57 -5.86
N LYS A 294 -9.06 -14.85 -5.89
CA LYS A 294 -8.19 -15.41 -6.93
C LYS A 294 -8.95 -15.76 -8.21
N SER A 295 -10.28 -15.88 -8.15
CA SER A 295 -11.13 -16.23 -9.29
C SER A 295 -11.78 -15.00 -9.91
N ARG A 296 -11.03 -13.90 -10.05
CA ARG A 296 -11.49 -12.71 -10.79
C ARG A 296 -11.66 -13.04 -12.28
N PRO A 297 -12.50 -12.29 -13.02
CA PRO A 297 -12.74 -12.55 -14.43
C PRO A 297 -11.50 -12.77 -15.31
N ALA A 298 -10.43 -11.99 -15.13
CA ALA A 298 -9.20 -12.17 -15.89
C ALA A 298 -8.49 -13.49 -15.56
N ALA A 299 -8.31 -13.78 -14.28
CA ALA A 299 -7.71 -15.04 -13.80
C ALA A 299 -8.54 -16.27 -14.23
N GLN A 300 -9.87 -16.20 -14.17
CA GLN A 300 -10.75 -17.28 -14.64
C GLN A 300 -10.59 -17.61 -16.13
N ILE A 301 -10.19 -16.64 -16.96
CA ILE A 301 -9.93 -16.85 -18.40
C ILE A 301 -8.49 -17.30 -18.63
N GLU A 302 -7.54 -16.89 -17.79
CA GLU A 302 -6.17 -17.39 -17.82
C GLU A 302 -6.11 -18.91 -17.57
N GLU A 303 -6.94 -19.43 -16.66
CA GLU A 303 -7.10 -20.87 -16.40
C GLU A 303 -7.53 -21.70 -17.65
N GLU A 304 -8.06 -21.06 -18.69
CA GLU A 304 -8.41 -21.73 -19.95
C GLU A 304 -7.20 -21.92 -20.90
N GLU A 305 -6.03 -21.37 -20.52
CA GLU A 305 -4.74 -21.56 -21.20
C GLU A 305 -4.75 -21.22 -22.69
N PHE A 306 -5.50 -20.19 -23.09
CA PHE A 306 -5.49 -19.74 -24.48
C PHE A 306 -4.13 -19.14 -24.84
N SER A 307 -3.45 -19.71 -25.85
CA SER A 307 -2.16 -19.22 -26.37
C SER A 307 -2.19 -17.76 -26.87
N PHE A 308 -3.38 -17.27 -27.21
CA PHE A 308 -3.62 -15.90 -27.68
C PHE A 308 -4.08 -14.94 -26.58
N TYR A 309 -4.20 -15.38 -25.33
CA TYR A 309 -4.58 -14.57 -24.18
C TYR A 309 -3.38 -14.41 -23.24
N SER A 310 -3.20 -13.23 -22.68
CA SER A 310 -2.20 -12.98 -21.64
C SER A 310 -2.79 -12.07 -20.58
N TYR A 311 -2.82 -12.54 -19.33
CA TYR A 311 -3.08 -11.70 -18.17
C TYR A 311 -1.74 -11.34 -17.54
N LEU A 312 -1.42 -10.05 -17.47
CA LEU A 312 -0.06 -9.60 -17.17
C LEU A 312 0.20 -9.46 -15.66
N ASN A 313 -0.61 -10.08 -14.81
CA ASN A 313 -0.50 -9.93 -13.35
C ASN A 313 0.81 -10.47 -12.82
N ASP A 314 1.15 -11.71 -13.15
CA ASP A 314 2.36 -12.34 -12.61
C ASP A 314 3.61 -11.72 -13.22
N ILE A 315 3.58 -11.39 -14.51
CA ILE A 315 4.64 -10.62 -15.19
C ILE A 315 4.93 -9.32 -14.44
N LEU A 316 3.89 -8.53 -14.11
CA LEU A 316 4.10 -7.26 -13.40
C LEU A 316 4.49 -7.43 -11.93
N LYS A 317 4.14 -8.55 -11.28
CA LYS A 317 4.62 -8.89 -9.93
C LYS A 317 6.09 -9.31 -9.93
N ASP A 318 6.51 -10.07 -10.93
CA ASP A 318 7.86 -10.63 -11.03
C ASP A 318 8.92 -9.56 -11.35
N VAL A 319 8.53 -8.47 -12.01
CA VAL A 319 9.45 -7.37 -12.36
C VAL A 319 9.56 -6.29 -11.28
N ARG A 320 8.80 -6.37 -10.17
CA ARG A 320 8.88 -5.41 -9.06
C ARG A 320 10.27 -5.28 -8.42
N PRO A 321 11.17 -6.30 -8.41
CA PRO A 321 12.54 -6.12 -7.97
C PRO A 321 13.33 -5.06 -8.77
N TYR A 322 12.93 -4.74 -10.00
CA TYR A 322 13.53 -3.68 -10.80
C TYR A 322 13.00 -2.28 -10.47
N GLY A 323 11.91 -2.17 -9.70
CA GLY A 323 11.29 -0.92 -9.30
C GLY A 323 9.77 -1.01 -9.26
N HIS A 324 9.12 0.08 -8.84
CA HIS A 324 7.67 0.17 -8.95
C HIS A 324 7.26 0.15 -10.42
N VAL A 325 6.20 -0.58 -10.76
CA VAL A 325 5.66 -0.66 -12.13
C VAL A 325 4.32 0.04 -12.31
N TYR A 326 3.79 0.63 -11.24
CA TYR A 326 2.67 1.56 -11.28
C TYR A 326 3.07 2.89 -10.65
N PHE A 327 2.39 3.93 -11.09
CA PHE A 327 2.40 5.22 -10.40
C PHE A 327 1.66 5.09 -9.06
N LYS A 328 2.18 5.75 -8.02
CA LYS A 328 1.55 5.77 -6.70
C LYS A 328 0.23 6.53 -6.70
N GLY A 329 0.18 7.67 -7.39
CA GLY A 329 -0.96 8.58 -7.43
C GLY A 329 -1.98 8.30 -8.53
N ASP A 330 -1.76 7.30 -9.38
CA ASP A 330 -2.46 7.15 -10.67
C ASP A 330 -2.93 5.71 -10.94
N SER A 331 -3.94 5.54 -11.78
CA SER A 331 -4.51 4.23 -12.12
C SER A 331 -3.68 3.40 -13.10
N HIS A 332 -2.68 3.99 -13.78
CA HIS A 332 -1.93 3.37 -14.86
C HIS A 332 -0.59 2.76 -14.41
N PRO A 333 -0.08 1.76 -15.15
CA PRO A 333 1.33 1.39 -15.08
C PRO A 333 2.21 2.60 -15.35
N ASN A 334 3.32 2.72 -14.63
CA ASN A 334 4.29 3.79 -14.91
C ASN A 334 5.17 3.45 -16.11
N TRP A 335 6.14 4.29 -16.48
CA TRP A 335 6.99 4.06 -17.64
C TRP A 335 7.77 2.73 -17.58
N LEU A 336 8.17 2.26 -16.39
CA LEU A 336 8.82 0.96 -16.23
C LEU A 336 7.83 -0.20 -16.45
N GLY A 337 6.63 -0.11 -15.87
CA GLY A 337 5.57 -1.11 -16.10
C GLY A 337 5.11 -1.16 -17.55
N ALA A 338 4.93 0.01 -18.16
CA ALA A 338 4.61 0.17 -19.58
C ALA A 338 5.67 -0.48 -20.48
N TYR A 339 6.96 -0.33 -20.15
CA TYR A 339 8.05 -1.01 -20.86
C TYR A 339 7.91 -2.53 -20.80
N PHE A 340 7.71 -3.12 -19.61
CA PHE A 340 7.58 -4.57 -19.48
C PHE A 340 6.33 -5.12 -20.18
N ILE A 341 5.22 -4.38 -20.13
CA ILE A 341 4.00 -4.72 -20.89
C ILE A 341 4.29 -4.73 -22.40
N TYR A 342 4.89 -3.65 -22.91
CA TYR A 342 5.28 -3.54 -24.31
C TYR A 342 6.22 -4.66 -24.74
N HIS A 343 7.23 -4.97 -23.92
CA HIS A 343 8.20 -6.01 -24.19
C HIS A 343 7.52 -7.37 -24.38
N HIS A 344 6.65 -7.77 -23.44
CA HIS A 344 5.87 -9.01 -23.52
C HIS A 344 4.96 -9.07 -24.75
N ILE A 345 4.29 -7.95 -25.08
CA ILE A 345 3.44 -7.86 -26.27
C ILE A 345 4.28 -8.13 -27.53
N VAL A 346 5.45 -7.49 -27.67
CA VAL A 346 6.30 -7.66 -28.85
C VAL A 346 6.88 -9.06 -28.95
N GLU A 347 7.40 -9.62 -27.86
CA GLU A 347 7.94 -10.97 -27.84
C GLU A 347 6.90 -12.01 -28.27
N THR A 348 5.71 -11.96 -27.66
CA THR A 348 4.68 -12.94 -27.92
C THR A 348 4.04 -12.79 -29.30
N MET A 349 3.89 -11.57 -29.82
CA MET A 349 3.44 -11.38 -31.20
C MET A 349 4.49 -11.87 -32.22
N ASN A 350 5.78 -11.60 -31.96
CA ASN A 350 6.85 -12.02 -32.87
C ASN A 350 6.98 -13.54 -32.93
N ALA A 351 6.78 -14.23 -31.80
CA ALA A 351 6.74 -15.68 -31.74
C ALA A 351 5.66 -16.25 -32.69
N ASP A 352 4.46 -15.65 -32.69
CA ASP A 352 3.36 -16.07 -33.58
C ASP A 352 3.59 -15.71 -35.05
N MET A 353 4.40 -14.69 -35.32
CA MET A 353 4.64 -14.13 -36.66
C MET A 353 5.89 -14.67 -37.36
N LYS A 354 6.70 -15.49 -36.69
CA LYS A 354 8.05 -15.93 -37.10
C LYS A 354 8.17 -16.45 -38.54
N ASN A 355 7.09 -16.99 -39.12
CA ASN A 355 7.08 -17.55 -40.49
C ASN A 355 6.26 -16.74 -41.51
N LYS A 356 5.70 -15.59 -41.11
CA LYS A 356 4.83 -14.77 -41.96
C LYS A 356 5.42 -13.40 -42.29
N HIS A 357 6.13 -12.78 -41.34
CA HIS A 357 6.65 -11.42 -41.47
C HIS A 357 8.05 -11.31 -40.86
N VAL A 358 8.75 -10.21 -41.19
CA VAL A 358 9.99 -9.84 -40.48
C VAL A 358 9.62 -9.47 -39.05
N ALA A 359 10.21 -10.17 -38.09
CA ALA A 359 10.08 -9.86 -36.67
C ALA A 359 11.15 -8.84 -36.27
N ARG A 360 10.75 -7.76 -35.61
CA ARG A 360 11.67 -6.80 -34.99
C ARG A 360 11.71 -7.05 -33.48
N PRO A 361 12.87 -7.32 -32.87
CA PRO A 361 12.93 -7.56 -31.42
C PRO A 361 12.52 -6.30 -30.64
N PRO A 362 12.05 -6.46 -29.38
CA PRO A 362 11.79 -5.31 -28.51
C PRO A 362 13.02 -4.40 -28.40
N ILE A 363 12.79 -3.09 -28.33
CA ILE A 363 13.82 -2.10 -28.01
C ILE A 363 14.22 -2.33 -26.56
N LYS A 364 15.52 -2.41 -26.28
CA LYS A 364 16.02 -2.69 -24.94
C LYS A 364 15.84 -1.46 -24.04
N LEU A 365 15.60 -1.68 -22.75
CA LEU A 365 15.50 -0.60 -21.77
C LEU A 365 16.74 0.31 -21.77
N SER A 366 17.93 -0.28 -21.97
CA SER A 366 19.20 0.44 -22.05
C SER A 366 19.36 1.33 -23.29
N GLU A 367 18.50 1.16 -24.29
CA GLU A 367 18.47 1.99 -25.50
C GLU A 367 17.50 3.17 -25.36
N LEU A 368 16.75 3.25 -24.24
CA LEU A 368 15.83 4.34 -23.96
C LEU A 368 16.52 5.45 -23.17
N SER A 369 16.07 6.69 -23.37
CA SER A 369 16.50 7.85 -22.59
C SER A 369 15.78 7.88 -21.25
N ALA A 370 16.53 7.88 -20.14
CA ALA A 370 15.97 7.98 -18.80
C ALA A 370 16.05 9.42 -18.27
N SER A 371 14.95 9.93 -17.73
CA SER A 371 14.90 11.24 -17.05
C SER A 371 14.07 11.18 -15.76
N LEU A 372 14.49 11.93 -14.74
CA LEU A 372 13.70 12.10 -13.51
C LEU A 372 12.60 13.14 -13.77
N VAL A 373 11.35 12.78 -13.52
CA VAL A 373 10.20 13.66 -13.74
C VAL A 373 9.23 13.62 -12.56
N GLY A 374 8.58 14.76 -12.30
CA GLY A 374 7.43 14.83 -11.41
C GLY A 374 6.15 14.39 -12.13
N TYR A 375 5.28 13.67 -11.42
CA TYR A 375 4.01 13.17 -11.93
C TYR A 375 2.89 13.42 -10.92
N LYS A 376 1.74 13.91 -11.42
CA LYS A 376 0.59 14.33 -10.60
C LYS A 376 -0.34 13.16 -10.25
N GLY A 377 -0.65 12.33 -11.25
CA GLY A 377 -1.53 11.18 -11.12
C GLY A 377 -3.03 11.47 -11.11
N ASP A 378 -3.79 10.73 -11.93
CA ASP A 378 -5.22 10.93 -12.16
C ASP A 378 -6.11 10.65 -10.93
N ILE A 379 -5.72 9.73 -10.04
CA ILE A 379 -6.53 9.35 -8.86
C ILE A 379 -6.21 10.24 -7.66
N ALA A 380 -4.97 10.72 -7.53
CA ALA A 380 -4.58 11.66 -6.49
C ALA A 380 -5.42 12.95 -6.55
N GLU A 381 -5.74 13.43 -7.75
CA GLU A 381 -6.67 14.55 -7.97
C GLU A 381 -8.09 14.27 -7.46
N GLN A 382 -8.49 13.00 -7.42
CA GLN A 382 -9.84 12.58 -7.06
C GLN A 382 -10.01 12.31 -5.56
N LEU A 383 -8.94 12.40 -4.76
CA LEU A 383 -8.98 12.14 -3.32
C LEU A 383 -9.93 13.07 -2.54
N PRO A 384 -10.52 12.58 -1.43
CA PRO A 384 -11.18 13.41 -0.43
C PRO A 384 -10.28 14.53 0.13
N SER A 385 -10.86 15.68 0.46
CA SER A 385 -10.11 16.87 0.91
C SER A 385 -9.31 16.65 2.19
N ASP A 386 -9.82 15.83 3.10
CA ASP A 386 -9.12 15.45 4.34
C ASP A 386 -7.89 14.58 4.05
N GLN A 387 -7.97 13.63 3.10
CA GLN A 387 -6.83 12.83 2.65
C GLN A 387 -5.80 13.68 1.88
N LYS A 388 -6.25 14.61 1.04
CA LYS A 388 -5.35 15.60 0.39
C LYS A 388 -4.59 16.44 1.40
N ARG A 389 -5.23 16.82 2.51
CA ARG A 389 -4.57 17.54 3.61
C ARG A 389 -3.52 16.68 4.32
N ILE A 390 -3.75 15.37 4.45
CA ILE A 390 -2.76 14.44 5.01
C ILE A 390 -1.51 14.41 4.13
N ILE A 391 -1.69 14.36 2.81
CA ILE A 391 -0.62 14.44 1.82
C ILE A 391 0.12 15.77 1.95
N SER A 392 -0.58 16.90 1.88
CA SER A 392 0.06 18.22 1.88
C SER A 392 0.83 18.50 3.17
N THR A 393 0.36 18.00 4.32
CA THR A 393 1.06 18.16 5.61
C THR A 393 2.22 17.20 5.80
N THR A 394 2.23 16.06 5.10
CA THR A 394 3.30 15.06 5.31
C THR A 394 4.36 15.07 4.22
N TRP A 395 3.99 15.48 3.00
CA TRP A 395 4.89 15.64 1.87
C TRP A 395 5.16 17.10 1.53
N GLU A 396 4.92 18.03 2.47
CA GLU A 396 5.12 19.48 2.26
C GLU A 396 6.50 19.83 1.68
N ASN A 397 7.53 19.08 2.06
CA ASN A 397 8.91 19.28 1.59
C ASN A 397 9.25 18.56 0.26
N ILE A 398 8.34 17.74 -0.27
CA ILE A 398 8.53 16.92 -1.48
C ILE A 398 7.58 17.37 -2.60
N SER A 399 6.32 17.71 -2.28
CA SER A 399 5.34 18.17 -3.26
C SER A 399 5.62 19.63 -3.63
N TYR A 400 6.30 19.84 -4.76
CA TYR A 400 6.35 21.13 -5.42
C TYR A 400 5.12 21.22 -6.34
N GLU A 401 4.32 22.28 -6.19
CA GLU A 401 3.02 22.44 -6.88
C GLU A 401 2.07 21.25 -6.65
N ASP A 402 1.50 20.73 -7.73
CA ASP A 402 0.51 19.66 -7.81
C ASP A 402 1.17 18.26 -8.02
N ILE A 403 2.49 18.14 -7.87
CA ILE A 403 3.22 16.88 -8.10
C ILE A 403 3.00 15.92 -6.93
N PHE A 404 2.59 14.69 -7.24
CA PHE A 404 2.37 13.64 -6.25
C PHE A 404 3.61 12.76 -6.03
N GLU A 405 4.34 12.43 -7.11
CA GLU A 405 5.56 11.63 -7.02
C GLU A 405 6.62 12.05 -8.04
N TYR A 406 7.88 11.75 -7.74
CA TYR A 406 8.97 11.79 -8.72
C TYR A 406 9.37 10.37 -9.11
N THR A 407 9.52 10.11 -10.40
CA THR A 407 9.90 8.78 -10.91
C THR A 407 10.67 8.90 -12.23
N THR A 408 11.21 7.78 -12.70
CA THR A 408 11.99 7.70 -13.93
C THR A 408 11.08 7.52 -15.13
N ARG A 409 11.14 8.46 -16.07
CA ARG A 409 10.53 8.35 -17.39
C ARG A 409 11.52 7.74 -18.37
N TYR A 410 11.07 6.77 -19.14
CA TYR A 410 11.82 6.16 -20.24
C TYR A 410 11.22 6.60 -21.57
N GLU A 411 12.00 7.30 -22.38
CA GLU A 411 11.57 7.86 -23.67
C GLU A 411 12.34 7.24 -24.83
N LEU A 412 11.65 7.10 -25.96
CA LEU A 412 12.26 6.63 -27.21
C LEU A 412 13.13 7.76 -27.79
N PRO A 413 14.46 7.58 -27.93
CA PRO A 413 15.31 8.57 -28.55
C PRO A 413 14.92 8.81 -30.01
N GLU A 414 15.13 10.03 -30.51
CA GLU A 414 14.79 10.40 -31.89
C GLU A 414 15.44 9.45 -32.92
N ALA A 415 16.69 9.03 -32.68
CA ALA A 415 17.42 8.09 -33.52
C ALA A 415 16.75 6.70 -33.66
N LEU A 416 15.94 6.30 -32.67
CA LEU A 416 15.19 5.03 -32.68
C LEU A 416 13.71 5.21 -33.07
N SER A 417 13.23 6.45 -33.14
CA SER A 417 11.86 6.81 -33.49
C SER A 417 11.65 6.83 -35.01
N LEU A 418 11.62 5.63 -35.59
CA LEU A 418 11.44 5.41 -37.02
C LEU A 418 9.97 5.53 -37.45
N ALA A 419 9.03 5.09 -36.63
CA ALA A 419 7.62 5.16 -36.93
C ALA A 419 7.14 6.61 -36.83
N LYS A 420 6.52 7.12 -37.90
CA LYS A 420 6.02 8.50 -37.94
C LYS A 420 4.50 8.50 -37.81
N LYS A 421 4.00 9.38 -36.94
CA LYS A 421 2.57 9.63 -36.78
C LYS A 421 2.01 10.19 -38.08
N VAL A 422 0.98 9.55 -38.62
CA VAL A 422 0.27 9.95 -39.83
C VAL A 422 -1.18 10.30 -39.50
N ARG A 423 -1.84 11.03 -40.40
CA ARG A 423 -3.23 11.42 -40.18
C ARG A 423 -4.14 10.19 -40.24
N ALA A 424 -4.76 9.85 -39.10
CA ALA A 424 -5.85 8.88 -39.08
C ALA A 424 -7.04 9.38 -39.90
N GLY A 425 -7.72 8.47 -40.60
CA GLY A 425 -8.90 8.81 -41.41
C GLY A 425 -9.99 9.49 -40.56
N SER A 426 -10.52 10.62 -41.04
CA SER A 426 -11.49 11.45 -40.30
C SER A 426 -12.81 10.74 -39.94
N ALA A 427 -13.10 9.59 -40.55
CA ALA A 427 -14.27 8.78 -40.23
C ALA A 427 -14.14 8.08 -38.87
N TYR A 428 -12.92 7.76 -38.41
CA TYR A 428 -12.70 7.09 -37.13
C TYR A 428 -12.98 8.04 -35.96
N SER A 429 -12.37 9.23 -35.98
CA SER A 429 -12.46 10.21 -34.90
C SER A 429 -13.88 10.74 -34.64
N LYS A 430 -14.72 10.83 -35.68
CA LYS A 430 -16.12 11.26 -35.55
C LYS A 430 -16.98 10.31 -34.71
N ASN A 431 -16.66 9.01 -34.70
CA ASN A 431 -17.52 7.98 -34.10
C ASN A 431 -17.03 7.48 -32.74
N ILE A 432 -15.84 7.89 -32.29
CA ILE A 432 -15.26 7.44 -31.02
C ILE A 432 -15.32 8.56 -29.96
N LYS A 433 -16.46 9.25 -29.85
CA LYS A 433 -16.77 10.25 -28.79
C LYS A 433 -15.61 11.22 -28.47
N ASN A 434 -14.93 11.78 -29.49
CA ASN A 434 -13.78 12.70 -29.35
C ASN A 434 -12.49 12.10 -28.73
N ARG A 435 -12.37 10.78 -28.61
CA ARG A 435 -11.10 10.14 -28.21
C ARG A 435 -10.16 10.01 -29.41
N GLU A 436 -8.86 10.24 -29.18
CA GLU A 436 -7.86 10.30 -30.24
C GLU A 436 -7.65 8.93 -30.90
N THR A 437 -7.73 8.89 -32.24
CA THR A 437 -7.27 7.75 -33.05
C THR A 437 -5.86 8.04 -33.53
N LEU A 438 -4.92 7.14 -33.26
CA LEU A 438 -3.51 7.31 -33.65
C LEU A 438 -3.18 6.35 -34.79
N ALA A 439 -2.50 6.86 -35.82
CA ALA A 439 -2.00 6.05 -36.91
C ALA A 439 -0.51 6.32 -37.09
N PHE A 440 0.27 5.28 -37.33
CA PHE A 440 1.70 5.37 -37.60
C PHE A 440 2.06 4.59 -38.85
N SER A 441 3.11 5.03 -39.53
CA SER A 441 3.72 4.35 -40.67
C SER A 441 5.23 4.26 -40.47
N MET A 442 5.78 3.10 -40.81
CA MET A 442 7.21 2.81 -40.85
C MET A 442 7.67 2.71 -42.31
N PRO A 443 8.94 3.07 -42.62
CA PRO A 443 9.49 2.88 -43.97
C PRO A 443 9.60 1.42 -44.40
N ASP A 444 9.80 0.49 -43.45
CA ASP A 444 9.96 -0.93 -43.75
C ASP A 444 8.60 -1.60 -44.00
N SER A 445 8.33 -1.89 -45.28
CA SER A 445 7.09 -2.55 -45.72
C SER A 445 7.04 -4.05 -45.45
N ASN A 446 8.12 -4.67 -44.99
CA ASN A 446 8.14 -6.11 -44.65
C ASN A 446 7.65 -6.40 -43.23
N LEU A 447 7.50 -5.36 -42.41
CA LEU A 447 6.89 -5.43 -41.10
C LEU A 447 5.36 -5.63 -41.24
N PRO A 448 4.71 -6.27 -40.26
CA PRO A 448 3.27 -6.51 -40.34
C PRO A 448 2.44 -5.24 -40.18
N LYS A 449 1.21 -5.27 -40.68
CA LYS A 449 0.19 -4.26 -40.40
C LYS A 449 -0.63 -4.64 -39.17
N ALA A 450 -0.87 -3.69 -38.28
CA ALA A 450 -1.63 -3.92 -37.06
C ALA A 450 -2.83 -2.99 -36.86
N VAL A 451 -3.89 -3.55 -36.30
CA VAL A 451 -4.96 -2.77 -35.65
C VAL A 451 -4.94 -3.09 -34.16
N ILE A 452 -4.73 -2.06 -33.35
CA ILE A 452 -4.64 -2.16 -31.90
C ILE A 452 -5.89 -1.53 -31.29
N PHE A 453 -6.76 -2.36 -30.71
CA PHE A 453 -7.83 -1.91 -29.83
C PHE A 453 -7.24 -1.75 -28.44
N ARG A 454 -7.23 -0.51 -27.95
CA ARG A 454 -6.62 -0.13 -26.65
C ARG A 454 -7.53 0.73 -25.76
N ASP A 455 -7.17 0.86 -24.49
CA ASP A 455 -7.61 1.92 -23.59
C ASP A 455 -6.43 2.79 -23.09
N SER A 456 -6.61 3.57 -22.01
CA SER A 456 -5.58 4.49 -21.49
C SER A 456 -4.35 3.76 -20.95
N THR A 457 -4.45 2.49 -20.57
CA THR A 457 -3.31 1.71 -20.06
C THR A 457 -2.20 1.50 -21.09
N SER A 458 -2.48 1.79 -22.37
CA SER A 458 -1.47 1.73 -23.43
C SER A 458 -0.69 3.02 -23.64
N ASP A 459 -1.15 4.17 -23.11
CA ASP A 459 -0.65 5.50 -23.49
C ASP A 459 0.88 5.66 -23.34
N HIS A 460 1.48 5.02 -22.33
CA HIS A 460 2.91 5.12 -22.06
C HIS A 460 3.81 4.22 -22.91
N PHE A 461 3.26 3.36 -23.77
CA PHE A 461 4.05 2.49 -24.64
C PHE A 461 3.64 2.50 -26.13
N ILE A 462 2.70 3.37 -26.53
CA ILE A 462 2.25 3.48 -27.92
C ILE A 462 3.44 3.72 -28.87
N ASP A 463 4.31 4.69 -28.55
CA ASP A 463 5.44 5.05 -29.42
C ASP A 463 6.45 3.92 -29.56
N LEU A 464 6.66 3.12 -28.50
CA LEU A 464 7.51 1.92 -28.55
C LEU A 464 6.88 0.83 -29.42
N LEU A 465 5.58 0.57 -29.22
CA LEU A 465 4.85 -0.48 -29.93
C LEU A 465 4.70 -0.16 -31.43
N ALA A 466 4.55 1.12 -31.80
CA ALA A 466 4.45 1.56 -33.19
C ALA A 466 5.72 1.23 -34.02
N GLN A 467 6.88 1.02 -33.39
CA GLN A 467 8.15 0.73 -34.08
C GLN A 467 8.21 -0.67 -34.73
N HIS A 468 7.19 -1.51 -34.53
CA HIS A 468 7.18 -2.93 -34.90
C HIS A 468 6.23 -3.25 -36.06
N PHE A 469 5.63 -2.23 -36.69
CA PHE A 469 4.63 -2.40 -37.73
C PHE A 469 4.91 -1.51 -38.94
N SER A 470 4.69 -2.01 -40.15
CA SER A 470 4.73 -1.20 -41.38
C SER A 470 3.67 -0.10 -41.35
N SER A 471 2.49 -0.45 -40.81
CA SER A 471 1.43 0.48 -40.45
C SER A 471 0.69 -0.02 -39.22
N SER A 472 0.42 0.88 -38.27
CA SER A 472 -0.34 0.56 -37.06
C SER A 472 -1.43 1.58 -36.79
N LEU A 473 -2.64 1.11 -36.50
CA LEU A 473 -3.79 1.94 -36.14
C LEU A 473 -4.23 1.63 -34.70
N PHE A 474 -4.14 2.61 -33.80
CA PHE A 474 -4.56 2.51 -32.40
C PHE A 474 -5.94 3.16 -32.22
N ILE A 475 -6.87 2.37 -31.71
CA ILE A 475 -8.29 2.72 -31.63
C ILE A 475 -8.78 2.49 -30.21
N TRP A 476 -9.40 3.52 -29.64
CA TRP A 476 -10.10 3.37 -28.36
C TRP A 476 -11.28 2.42 -28.49
N HIS A 477 -11.45 1.57 -27.48
CA HIS A 477 -12.62 0.70 -27.37
C HIS A 477 -13.11 0.67 -25.92
N ASN A 478 -14.38 0.30 -25.77
CA ASN A 478 -14.99 -0.04 -24.48
C ASN A 478 -15.11 -1.56 -24.37
N GLY A 479 -13.99 -2.28 -24.57
CA GLY A 479 -13.96 -3.76 -24.63
C GLY A 479 -14.41 -4.41 -25.97
N LEU A 480 -14.80 -3.59 -26.95
CA LEU A 480 -15.33 -4.02 -28.24
C LEU A 480 -14.25 -4.18 -29.32
N LEU A 481 -14.47 -5.09 -30.27
CA LEU A 481 -13.75 -5.18 -31.53
C LEU A 481 -14.65 -4.72 -32.68
N TYR A 482 -14.18 -3.80 -33.50
CA TYR A 482 -14.95 -3.22 -34.61
C TYR A 482 -14.63 -3.93 -35.94
N LYS A 483 -15.56 -4.75 -36.44
CA LYS A 483 -15.33 -5.60 -37.63
C LYS A 483 -15.17 -4.78 -38.92
N ASP A 484 -15.88 -3.68 -39.02
CA ASP A 484 -15.81 -2.73 -40.14
C ASP A 484 -14.43 -2.05 -40.24
N ILE A 485 -13.80 -1.74 -39.10
CA ILE A 485 -12.41 -1.27 -39.07
C ILE A 485 -11.47 -2.38 -39.55
N ILE A 486 -11.59 -3.59 -39.01
CA ILE A 486 -10.72 -4.72 -39.38
C ILE A 486 -10.82 -5.01 -40.88
N LYS A 487 -12.04 -5.01 -41.43
CA LYS A 487 -12.28 -5.19 -42.88
C LYS A 487 -11.66 -4.09 -43.72
N LYS A 488 -11.73 -2.85 -43.26
CA LYS A 488 -11.20 -1.69 -43.99
C LYS A 488 -9.67 -1.68 -43.97
N GLU A 489 -9.07 -1.94 -42.82
CA GLU A 489 -7.62 -1.88 -42.64
C GLU A 489 -6.90 -3.14 -43.10
N LYS A 490 -7.56 -4.30 -43.09
CA LYS A 490 -6.98 -5.61 -43.44
C LYS A 490 -5.62 -5.85 -42.74
N PRO A 491 -5.58 -5.81 -41.39
CA PRO A 491 -4.33 -6.03 -40.67
C PRO A 491 -3.87 -7.48 -40.74
N ASP A 492 -2.58 -7.71 -40.58
CA ASP A 492 -2.00 -9.04 -40.35
C ASP A 492 -2.24 -9.50 -38.91
N ILE A 493 -2.34 -8.55 -37.98
CA ILE A 493 -2.57 -8.81 -36.56
C ILE A 493 -3.50 -7.80 -35.91
N VAL A 494 -4.38 -8.30 -35.05
CA VAL A 494 -5.22 -7.53 -34.14
C VAL A 494 -4.73 -7.73 -32.71
N LEU A 495 -4.33 -6.63 -32.07
CA LEU A 495 -3.99 -6.61 -30.64
C LEU A 495 -5.15 -5.98 -29.87
N HIS A 496 -5.66 -6.67 -28.85
CA HIS A 496 -6.73 -6.17 -28.00
C HIS A 496 -6.23 -6.02 -26.56
N ILE A 497 -5.92 -4.80 -26.17
CA ILE A 497 -5.30 -4.45 -24.88
C ILE A 497 -6.34 -3.78 -24.00
N GLN A 498 -6.53 -4.25 -22.78
CA GLN A 498 -7.58 -3.73 -21.90
C GLN A 498 -7.17 -3.80 -20.42
N ALA A 499 -7.55 -2.80 -19.63
CA ALA A 499 -7.45 -2.83 -18.18
C ALA A 499 -8.37 -3.91 -17.59
N GLU A 500 -7.89 -4.60 -16.55
CA GLU A 500 -8.63 -5.66 -15.85
C GLU A 500 -9.98 -5.17 -15.33
N ARG A 501 -10.07 -3.92 -14.84
CA ARG A 501 -11.34 -3.36 -14.35
C ARG A 501 -12.44 -3.30 -15.41
N PHE A 502 -12.11 -3.12 -16.69
CA PHE A 502 -13.11 -3.13 -17.76
C PHE A 502 -13.43 -4.54 -18.24
N PHE A 503 -12.58 -5.52 -17.95
CA PHE A 503 -12.80 -6.91 -18.34
C PHE A 503 -13.95 -7.56 -17.56
N VAL A 504 -14.36 -7.02 -16.40
CA VAL A 504 -15.51 -7.53 -15.63
C VAL A 504 -16.85 -7.48 -16.39
N GLN A 505 -16.95 -6.63 -17.41
CA GLN A 505 -18.12 -6.50 -18.29
C GLN A 505 -18.06 -7.42 -19.51
N TYR A 506 -16.96 -8.16 -19.70
CA TYR A 506 -16.73 -8.93 -20.93
C TYR A 506 -17.77 -10.04 -21.18
N LYS A 507 -18.46 -10.50 -20.13
CA LYS A 507 -19.61 -11.40 -20.16
C LYS A 507 -20.80 -10.92 -21.02
N GLU A 508 -20.86 -9.63 -21.34
CA GLU A 508 -21.94 -9.00 -22.11
C GLU A 508 -21.52 -8.61 -23.54
N TYR A 509 -20.23 -8.73 -23.88
CA TYR A 509 -19.75 -8.21 -25.15
C TYR A 509 -20.10 -9.10 -26.34
N PRO A 510 -20.51 -8.51 -27.48
CA PRO A 510 -20.69 -9.26 -28.71
C PRO A 510 -19.33 -9.70 -29.27
N VAL A 511 -19.35 -10.73 -30.13
CA VAL A 511 -18.15 -11.18 -30.85
C VAL A 511 -17.50 -10.04 -31.63
N PHE A 512 -18.29 -9.26 -32.35
CA PHE A 512 -17.86 -8.03 -33.01
C PHE A 512 -18.94 -6.95 -32.89
N SER A 513 -18.51 -5.70 -32.93
CA SER A 513 -19.35 -4.51 -33.08
C SER A 513 -19.02 -3.82 -34.41
N GLU A 514 -19.72 -2.74 -34.72
CA GLU A 514 -19.47 -1.87 -35.88
C GLU A 514 -19.36 -0.43 -35.40
N LEU A 515 -18.29 0.26 -35.81
CA LEU A 515 -18.06 1.66 -35.43
C LEU A 515 -18.84 2.64 -36.33
N PHE A 516 -19.03 2.28 -37.60
CA PHE A 516 -19.64 3.15 -38.62
C PHE A 516 -21.15 2.96 -38.80
N LYS A 517 -21.79 2.08 -38.01
CA LYS A 517 -23.24 1.94 -38.06
C LYS A 517 -23.89 3.19 -37.48
N LYS A 518 -24.74 3.86 -38.28
CA LYS A 518 -25.65 4.88 -37.76
C LYS A 518 -26.55 4.24 -36.71
N SER A 519 -26.68 4.89 -35.56
CA SER A 519 -27.81 4.67 -34.66
C SER A 519 -29.08 4.89 -35.49
N ASN A 520 -29.87 3.83 -35.68
CA ASN A 520 -31.23 3.99 -36.21
C ASN A 520 -32.11 4.67 -35.17
#